data_AF-S0F6B5-F1
#
_entry.id   AF-S0F6B5-F1
#
_cell.length_a   1.000
_cell.length_b   1.000
_cell.length_c   1.000
_cell.angle_alpha   90.00
_cell.angle_beta   90.00
_cell.angle_gamma   90.00
#
_symmetry.space_group_name_H-M   'P 1'
#
loop_
_entity.id
_entity.type
_entity.pdbx_description
1 polymer ?
#
loop_
_entity_poly.entity_id
_entity_poly.type
_entity_poly.pdbx_seq_one_letter_code
_entity_poly.pdbx_strand_id
1 'polypeptide(L)' 'MSNLRFKVVEEAFHKKPVEVPSPAERPSEYFAKYVFNREKMFKYLPSKVYAKLVDVIDNGAALDRSIAN' A
#
# COMPACT_ATOMS: atom_id res chain seq x y z
N MET A 1 24.16 -16.36 -33.92
CA MET A 1 22.88 -16.60 -33.21
C MET A 1 23.08 -16.30 -31.74
N SER A 2 22.34 -15.37 -31.16
CA SER A 2 22.53 -14.99 -29.75
C SER A 2 22.08 -16.13 -28.83
N ASN A 3 23.02 -16.74 -28.12
CA ASN A 3 22.77 -17.83 -27.17
C ASN A 3 22.13 -17.36 -25.85
N LEU A 4 21.70 -16.09 -25.78
CA LEU A 4 21.19 -15.44 -24.57
C LEU A 4 20.01 -16.21 -23.96
N ARG A 5 19.09 -16.70 -24.82
CA ARG A 5 17.91 -17.46 -24.38
C ARG A 5 18.24 -18.75 -23.66
N PHE A 6 19.33 -19.42 -24.04
CA PHE A 6 19.75 -20.68 -23.41
C PHE A 6 20.44 -20.43 -22.06
N LYS A 7 21.19 -19.33 -21.94
CA LYS A 7 21.81 -18.91 -20.67
C LYS A 7 20.78 -18.57 -19.58
N VAL A 8 19.70 -17.88 -19.94
CA VAL A 8 18.63 -17.53 -18.97
C VAL A 8 17.92 -18.78 -18.44
N VAL A 9 17.74 -19.80 -19.27
CA VAL A 9 17.16 -21.08 -18.85
C VAL A 9 18.08 -21.79 -17.85
N GLU A 10 19.38 -21.82 -18.13
CA GLU A 10 20.39 -22.36 -17.21
C GLU A 10 20.40 -21.63 -15.86
N GLU A 11 20.39 -20.29 -15.88
CA GLU A 11 20.32 -19.47 -14.65
C GLU A 11 19.02 -19.70 -13.86
N ALA A 12 17.89 -19.92 -14.53
CA ALA A 12 16.61 -20.19 -13.88
C ALA A 12 16.64 -21.49 -13.06
N PHE A 13 17.35 -22.52 -13.53
CA PHE A 13 17.50 -23.78 -12.78
C PHE A 13 18.32 -23.63 -11.49
N HIS A 14 19.17 -22.61 -11.40
CA HIS A 14 19.95 -22.32 -10.18
C HIS A 14 19.24 -21.37 -9.20
N LYS A 15 18.10 -20.78 -9.60
CA LYS A 15 17.38 -19.82 -8.76
C LYS A 15 16.68 -20.53 -7.60
N LYS A 16 17.21 -20.30 -6.39
CA LYS A 16 16.57 -20.78 -5.16
C LYS A 16 15.31 -19.97 -4.85
N PRO A 17 14.24 -20.60 -4.33
CA PRO A 17 13.09 -19.88 -3.82
C PRO A 17 13.52 -18.89 -2.73
N VAL A 18 12.94 -17.69 -2.76
CA VAL A 18 13.11 -16.71 -1.68
C VAL A 18 12.21 -17.15 -0.53
N GLU A 19 12.79 -17.31 0.66
CA GLU A 19 12.02 -17.58 1.87
C GLU A 19 11.20 -16.34 2.24
N VAL A 20 9.88 -16.50 2.29
CA VAL A 20 8.95 -15.45 2.74
C VAL A 20 8.31 -15.92 4.04
N PRO A 21 8.79 -15.45 5.20
CA PRO A 21 8.20 -15.84 6.47
C PRO A 21 6.79 -15.27 6.59
N SER A 22 5.89 -16.06 7.18
CA SER A 22 4.61 -15.52 7.61
C SER A 22 4.85 -14.48 8.71
N PRO A 23 4.13 -13.35 8.71
CA PRO A 23 4.14 -12.43 9.84
C PRO A 23 3.85 -13.19 11.14
N ALA A 24 4.63 -12.90 12.19
CA ALA A 24 4.42 -13.46 13.53
C ALA A 24 3.23 -12.79 14.25
N GLU A 25 2.90 -11.57 13.82
CA GLU A 25 1.80 -10.74 14.33
C GLU A 25 0.44 -11.33 13.91
N ARG A 26 -0.61 -11.03 14.68
CA ARG A 26 -1.97 -11.43 14.32
C ARG A 26 -2.39 -10.74 13.01
N PRO A 27 -3.22 -11.37 12.16
CA PRO A 27 -3.74 -10.73 10.95
C PRO A 27 -4.32 -9.34 11.16
N SER A 28 -4.99 -9.10 12.28
CA SER A 28 -5.53 -7.78 12.64
C SER A 28 -4.47 -6.69 12.85
N GLU A 29 -3.25 -7.06 13.24
CA GLU A 29 -2.17 -6.12 13.60
C GLU A 29 -1.42 -5.64 12.36
N TYR A 30 -1.28 -6.49 11.34
CA TYR A 30 -0.62 -6.12 10.08
C TYR A 30 -1.60 -5.77 8.97
N PHE A 31 -2.88 -6.16 9.06
CA PHE A 31 -3.89 -5.78 8.09
C PHE A 31 -4.03 -4.26 8.04
N ALA A 32 -3.97 -3.68 6.83
CA ALA A 32 -4.00 -2.25 6.59
C ALA A 32 -2.89 -1.43 7.32
N LYS A 33 -1.81 -2.07 7.80
CA LYS A 33 -0.68 -1.38 8.48
C LYS A 33 -0.09 -0.24 7.66
N TYR A 34 -0.02 -0.39 6.34
CA TYR A 34 0.49 0.64 5.41
C TYR A 34 -0.59 1.39 4.64
N VAL A 35 -1.87 1.27 5.02
CA VAL A 35 -2.99 1.99 4.39
C VAL A 35 -3.36 3.18 5.27
N PHE A 36 -3.53 4.36 4.67
CA PHE A 36 -4.01 5.54 5.38
C PHE A 36 -5.55 5.50 5.48
N ASN A 37 -6.04 4.66 6.42
CA ASN A 37 -7.46 4.44 6.66
C ASN A 37 -8.11 5.58 7.48
N ARG A 38 -9.43 5.54 7.67
CA ARG A 38 -10.19 6.56 8.42
C ARG A 38 -9.67 6.78 9.84
N GLU A 39 -9.25 5.71 10.53
CA GLU A 39 -8.68 5.80 11.88
C GLU A 39 -7.36 6.59 11.89
N LYS A 40 -6.48 6.33 10.92
CA LYS A 40 -5.23 7.09 10.76
C LYS A 40 -5.50 8.51 10.30
N MET A 41 -6.46 8.72 9.40
CA MET A 41 -6.89 10.07 9.03
C MET A 41 -7.35 10.85 10.26
N PHE A 42 -8.16 10.25 11.13
CA PHE A 42 -8.62 10.88 12.37
C PHE A 42 -7.45 11.19 13.33
N LYS A 43 -6.48 10.29 13.44
CA LYS A 43 -5.32 10.46 14.32
C LYS A 43 -4.34 11.52 13.82
N TYR A 44 -4.11 11.61 12.51
CA TYR A 44 -3.01 12.38 11.94
C TYR A 44 -3.44 13.67 11.22
N LEU A 45 -4.71 13.80 10.82
CA LEU A 45 -5.21 14.99 10.14
C LEU A 45 -5.85 15.98 11.12
N PRO A 46 -5.76 17.30 10.85
CA PRO A 46 -6.56 18.29 11.55
C PRO A 46 -8.07 17.99 11.42
N SER A 47 -8.84 18.22 12.47
CA SER A 47 -10.28 17.91 12.53
C SER A 47 -11.08 18.47 11.34
N LYS A 48 -10.77 19.71 10.92
CA LYS A 48 -11.40 20.36 9.76
C LYS A 48 -11.09 19.65 8.44
N VAL A 49 -9.87 19.16 8.28
CA VAL A 49 -9.42 18.44 7.07
C VAL A 49 -10.03 17.04 7.04
N TYR A 50 -10.03 16.35 8.18
CA TYR A 50 -10.69 15.06 8.32
C TYR A 50 -12.16 15.13 7.94
N ALA A 51 -12.92 16.08 8.51
CA ALA A 51 -14.34 16.23 8.23
C ALA A 51 -14.63 16.49 6.73
N LYS A 52 -13.84 17.36 6.10
CA LYS A 52 -13.95 17.61 4.64
C LYS A 52 -13.65 16.37 3.81
N LEU A 53 -12.62 15.59 4.17
CA LEU A 53 -12.29 14.36 3.44
C LEU A 53 -13.37 13.29 3.60
N VAL A 54 -13.96 13.15 4.79
CA VAL A 54 -15.09 12.24 5.01
C VAL A 54 -16.29 12.66 4.16
N ASP A 55 -16.59 13.96 4.10
CA ASP A 55 -17.69 14.49 3.28
C ASP A 55 -17.46 14.27 1.78
N VAL A 56 -16.23 14.45 1.29
CA VAL A 56 -15.85 14.13 -0.09
C VAL A 56 -16.02 12.63 -0.39
N ILE A 57 -15.65 11.76 0.56
CA ILE A 57 -15.73 10.30 0.38
C ILE A 57 -17.18 9.79 0.44
N ASP A 58 -17.96 10.24 1.41
CA ASP A 58 -19.29 9.70 1.71
C ASP A 58 -20.40 10.37 0.89
N ASN A 59 -20.26 11.67 0.60
CA ASN A 59 -21.28 12.48 -0.07
C ASN A 59 -20.86 12.97 -1.46
N GLY A 60 -19.62 12.71 -1.90
CA GLY A 60 -19.13 13.14 -3.22
C GLY A 60 -18.91 14.65 -3.33
N ALA A 61 -18.69 15.34 -2.21
CA ALA A 61 -18.41 16.77 -2.20
C ALA A 61 -17.14 17.12 -3.00
N ALA A 62 -17.05 18.36 -3.49
CA ALA A 62 -15.88 18.83 -4.23
C ALA A 62 -14.65 18.94 -3.31
N LEU A 63 -13.54 18.35 -3.72
CA LEU A 63 -12.27 18.45 -2.99
C LEU A 63 -11.62 19.80 -3.27
N ASP A 64 -11.50 20.62 -2.23
CA ASP A 64 -10.75 21.87 -2.30
C ASP A 64 -9.24 21.61 -2.35
N ARG A 65 -8.59 22.15 -3.38
CA ARG A 65 -7.15 22.00 -3.62
C ARG A 65 -6.29 22.60 -2.51
N SER A 66 -6.83 23.55 -1.74
CA SER A 66 -6.13 24.14 -0.59
C SER A 66 -5.75 23.14 0.51
N ILE A 67 -6.41 21.98 0.52
CA ILE A 67 -6.21 20.90 1.49
C ILE A 67 -5.07 19.95 1.04
N ALA A 68 -4.73 19.96 -0.24
CA ALA A 68 -3.73 19.09 -0.86
C ALA A 68 -2.40 19.83 -1.08
N ASN A 69 -1.76 20.25 0.02
CA ASN A 69 -0.42 20.85 0.04
C ASN A 69 0.67 19.80 0.31
#